data_AF-A0A674J0W7-F1
#
_entry.id   AF-A0A674J0W7-F1
#
_cell.length_a   1.000
_cell.length_b   1.000
_cell.length_c   1.000
_cell.angle_alpha   90.00
_cell.angle_beta   90.00
_cell.angle_gamma   90.00
#
_symmetry.space_group_name_H-M   'P 1'
#
loop_
_entity.id
_entity.type
_entity.pdbx_description
1 polymer ?
#
loop_
_entity_poly.entity_id
_entity_poly.type
_entity_poly.pdbx_seq_one_letter_code
_entity_poly.pdbx_strand_id
1 'polypeptide(L)'
;MRGGLGPTHPGKSGAGCVGLCLSSMSSGSPCRGGGGSQHFLLQSKHDCLYTNGTERVRFLHRYIWDRQPFLHFDSEVGRFVADTELGRPDAEGWNKDPAILADARAAVDRCRHNYGAVEPF
;
A
#
# COMPACT_ATOMS: atom_id res chain seq x y z
N MET A 1 8.93 -10.82 16.82
CA MET A 1 8.86 -12.05 16.00
C MET A 1 8.45 -11.65 14.59
N ARG A 2 9.21 -12.10 13.58
CA ARG A 2 9.04 -11.70 12.17
C ARG A 2 7.74 -12.27 11.60
N GLY A 3 7.03 -11.47 10.80
CA GLY A 3 5.83 -11.86 10.07
C GLY A 3 5.46 -10.81 9.04
N GLY A 4 6.36 -10.57 8.09
CA GLY A 4 6.06 -9.75 6.93
C GLY A 4 5.10 -10.51 6.01
N LEU A 5 3.79 -10.37 6.26
CA LEU A 5 2.75 -10.76 5.30
C LEU A 5 2.71 -9.67 4.22
N GLY A 6 3.61 -9.79 3.25
CA GLY A 6 3.48 -9.08 1.98
C GLY A 6 2.27 -9.62 1.21
N PRO A 7 1.62 -8.80 0.37
CA PRO A 7 0.43 -9.21 -0.37
C PRO A 7 0.76 -10.34 -1.35
N THR A 8 0.04 -11.46 -1.22
CA THR A 8 0.00 -12.49 -2.25
C THR A 8 -0.92 -12.01 -3.38
N HIS A 9 -0.34 -11.44 -4.44
CA HIS A 9 -1.09 -11.15 -5.68
C HIS A 9 -1.07 -12.40 -6.59
N PRO A 10 -2.22 -13.06 -6.87
CA PRO A 10 -2.32 -14.00 -7.97
C PRO A 10 -2.69 -13.25 -9.27
N GLY A 11 -1.98 -13.56 -10.35
CA GLY A 11 -2.50 -13.37 -11.72
C GLY A 11 -1.86 -12.26 -12.55
N LYS A 12 -0.61 -12.47 -13.00
CA LYS A 12 -0.19 -11.92 -14.29
C LYS A 12 -0.97 -12.64 -15.40
N SER A 13 -1.76 -11.91 -16.18
CA SER A 13 -2.18 -12.37 -17.52
C SER A 13 -1.56 -11.41 -18.53
N GLY A 14 -0.41 -11.78 -19.06
CA GLY A 14 0.13 -11.18 -20.27
C GLY A 14 -0.49 -11.87 -21.47
N ALA A 15 -1.19 -11.14 -22.33
CA ALA A 15 -1.60 -11.61 -23.64
C ALA A 15 -1.84 -10.41 -24.56
N GLY A 16 -1.16 -10.38 -25.72
CA GLY A 16 -1.52 -9.50 -26.83
C GLY A 16 -0.40 -8.88 -27.65
N CYS A 17 0.58 -9.65 -28.13
CA CYS A 17 1.33 -9.26 -29.33
C CYS A 17 0.59 -9.80 -30.56
N VAL A 18 -0.19 -8.97 -31.24
CA VAL A 18 -0.56 -9.22 -32.65
C VAL A 18 -0.46 -7.90 -33.41
N GLY A 19 0.52 -7.84 -34.30
CA GLY A 19 0.72 -6.73 -35.23
C GLY A 19 1.84 -7.10 -36.20
N LEU A 20 1.49 -7.80 -37.27
CA LEU A 20 2.38 -8.10 -38.38
C LEU A 20 2.55 -6.82 -39.21
N CYS A 21 3.66 -6.09 -39.05
CA CYS A 21 3.95 -4.93 -39.88
C CYS A 21 4.64 -5.38 -41.18
N LEU A 22 3.91 -5.29 -42.30
CA LEU A 22 4.48 -5.41 -43.64
C LEU A 22 5.43 -4.23 -43.92
N SER A 23 6.51 -4.55 -44.63
CA SER A 23 7.66 -3.72 -44.93
C SER A 23 7.38 -2.54 -45.87
N SER A 24 7.81 -1.33 -45.46
CA SER A 24 8.35 -0.30 -46.34
C SER A 24 9.62 0.29 -45.71
N MET A 25 10.76 0.11 -46.39
CA MET A 25 12.03 0.72 -45.97
C MET A 25 12.07 2.16 -46.46
N SER A 26 11.41 3.07 -45.75
CA SER A 26 11.71 4.49 -45.83
C SER A 26 12.54 4.87 -44.60
N SER A 27 13.67 5.53 -44.85
CA SER A 27 14.62 6.06 -43.88
C SER A 27 13.95 7.08 -42.94
N GLY A 28 13.19 6.58 -41.97
CA GLY A 28 12.71 7.30 -40.81
C GLY A 28 13.67 7.03 -39.66
N SER A 29 14.13 8.10 -39.00
CA SER A 29 14.89 8.06 -37.76
C SER A 29 14.41 6.92 -36.86
N PRO A 30 15.30 6.17 -36.18
CA PRO A 30 14.84 5.19 -35.21
C PRO A 30 13.95 5.93 -34.23
N CYS A 31 12.67 5.56 -34.16
CA CYS A 31 11.88 5.83 -32.98
C CYS A 31 12.72 5.30 -31.83
N ARG A 32 13.36 6.19 -31.06
CA ARG A 32 13.97 5.81 -29.79
C ARG A 32 12.80 5.30 -28.97
N GLY A 33 12.61 3.99 -29.00
CA GLY A 33 11.89 3.27 -27.98
C GLY A 33 12.67 3.49 -26.70
N GLY A 34 12.42 4.63 -26.05
CA GLY A 34 12.80 4.85 -24.67
C GLY A 34 11.95 3.89 -23.85
N GLY A 35 12.34 2.62 -23.82
CA GLY A 35 11.86 1.68 -22.83
C GLY A 35 12.39 2.13 -21.49
N GLY A 36 11.74 3.12 -20.88
CA GLY A 36 12.00 3.48 -19.50
C GLY A 36 11.83 2.22 -18.64
N SER A 37 12.70 2.02 -17.65
CA SER A 37 12.53 0.93 -16.70
C SER A 37 11.16 1.07 -16.03
N GLN A 38 10.32 0.04 -16.14
CA GLN A 38 9.06 0.01 -15.41
C GLN A 38 9.35 0.05 -13.91
N HIS A 39 8.74 1.01 -13.21
CA HIS A 39 8.91 1.19 -11.77
C HIS A 39 7.57 0.95 -11.10
N PHE A 40 7.56 0.04 -10.15
CA PHE A 40 6.41 -0.28 -9.32
C PHE A 40 6.83 -0.06 -7.87
N LEU A 41 6.06 0.74 -7.13
CA LEU A 41 6.35 1.05 -5.74
C LEU A 41 5.16 0.68 -4.87
N LEU A 42 5.37 -0.24 -3.92
CA LEU A 42 4.43 -0.49 -2.85
C LEU A 42 5.00 0.11 -1.56
N GLN A 43 4.24 1.00 -0.91
CA GLN A 43 4.63 1.58 0.37
C GLN A 43 3.61 1.22 1.45
N SER A 44 4.10 0.96 2.67
CA SER A 44 3.31 0.83 3.89
C SER A 44 3.72 1.93 4.84
N LYS A 45 2.78 2.79 5.23
CA LYS A 45 3.03 3.89 6.19
C LYS A 45 2.22 3.66 7.46
N HIS A 46 2.88 3.76 8.61
CA HIS A 46 2.30 3.58 9.94
C HIS A 46 2.46 4.90 10.70
N ASP A 47 1.47 5.78 10.59
CA ASP A 47 1.53 7.08 11.25
C ASP A 47 0.83 7.04 12.60
N CYS A 48 1.47 7.69 13.57
CA CYS A 48 0.91 7.96 14.88
C CYS A 48 0.71 9.48 15.00
N LEU A 49 -0.55 9.91 15.05
CA LEU A 49 -0.93 11.31 15.21
C LEU A 49 -1.18 11.58 16.69
N TYR A 50 -0.28 12.32 17.32
CA TYR A 50 -0.35 12.70 18.73
C TYR A 50 -0.98 14.09 18.88
N THR A 51 -1.98 14.23 19.74
CA THR A 51 -2.60 15.51 20.06
C THR A 51 -2.58 15.69 21.58
N ASN A 52 -2.03 16.82 22.02
CA ASN A 52 -1.74 17.11 23.43
C ASN A 52 -0.95 15.98 24.12
N GLY A 53 0.24 15.70 23.58
CA GLY A 53 1.05 14.55 24.00
C GLY A 53 0.37 13.22 23.65
N THR A 54 0.22 12.34 24.64
CA THR A 54 -0.43 11.03 24.47
C THR A 54 -1.91 11.00 24.89
N GLU A 55 -2.50 12.16 25.23
CA GLU A 55 -3.92 12.26 25.62
C GLU A 55 -4.82 11.69 24.53
N ARG A 56 -4.64 12.16 23.29
CA ARG A 56 -5.32 11.61 22.11
C ARG A 56 -4.29 11.15 21.09
N VAL A 57 -4.36 9.86 20.76
CA VAL A 57 -3.51 9.22 19.76
C VAL A 57 -4.39 8.57 18.70
N ARG A 58 -4.15 8.91 17.44
CA ARG A 58 -4.78 8.27 16.28
C ARG A 58 -3.73 7.52 15.48
N PHE A 59 -3.98 6.26 15.21
CA PHE A 59 -3.14 5.42 14.37
C PHE A 59 -3.73 5.32 12.97
N LEU A 60 -2.90 5.58 11.97
CA LEU A 60 -3.24 5.41 10.56
C LEU A 60 -2.23 4.46 9.89
N HIS A 61 -2.73 3.37 9.33
CA HIS A 61 -1.93 2.47 8.52
C HIS A 61 -2.39 2.54 7.07
N ARG A 62 -1.55 3.03 6.16
CA ARG A 62 -1.89 3.20 4.74
C ARG A 62 -1.02 2.33 3.85
N TYR A 63 -1.65 1.61 2.94
CA TYR A 63 -1.01 0.92 1.83
C TYR A 63 -1.15 1.77 0.57
N ILE A 64 -0.02 2.04 -0.08
CA ILE A 64 0.08 2.98 -1.19
C ILE A 64 0.70 2.25 -2.37
N TRP A 65 -0.03 2.21 -3.48
CA TRP A 65 0.47 1.71 -4.75
C TRP A 65 0.90 2.90 -5.60
N ASP A 66 2.17 2.93 -5.94
CA ASP A 66 2.92 4.04 -6.51
C ASP A 66 2.76 5.33 -5.70
N ARG A 67 1.73 6.12 -5.98
CA ARG A 67 1.42 7.38 -5.29
C ARG A 67 -0.02 7.45 -4.78
N GLN A 68 -0.79 6.39 -4.93
CA GLN A 68 -2.21 6.34 -4.58
C GLN A 68 -2.43 5.37 -3.42
N PRO A 69 -2.93 5.84 -2.26
CA PRO A 69 -3.45 4.95 -1.24
C PRO A 69 -4.56 4.09 -1.82
N PHE A 70 -4.50 2.78 -1.58
CA PHE A 70 -5.53 1.85 -2.05
C PHE A 70 -6.30 1.17 -0.92
N LEU A 71 -5.73 1.18 0.29
CA LEU A 71 -6.27 0.56 1.49
C LEU A 71 -5.71 1.28 2.72
N HIS A 72 -6.56 1.55 3.70
CA HIS A 72 -6.10 2.05 5.00
C HIS A 72 -6.82 1.39 6.18
N PHE A 73 -6.16 1.38 7.32
CA PHE A 73 -6.79 1.24 8.63
C PHE A 73 -6.70 2.57 9.36
N ASP A 74 -7.80 2.97 10.00
CA ASP A 74 -7.88 4.12 10.87
C ASP A 74 -8.39 3.68 12.23
N SER A 75 -7.64 3.99 13.30
CA SER A 75 -8.05 3.61 14.66
C SER A 75 -9.37 4.25 15.10
N GLU A 76 -9.75 5.40 14.54
CA GLU A 76 -11.06 6.01 14.83
C GLU A 76 -12.21 5.24 14.17
N VAL A 77 -11.94 4.54 13.07
CA VAL A 77 -12.91 3.68 12.36
C VAL A 77 -12.86 2.24 12.87
N GLY A 78 -11.69 1.78 13.29
CA GLY A 78 -11.45 0.46 13.89
C GLY A 78 -11.50 -0.70 12.90
N ARG A 79 -11.38 -0.45 11.59
CA ARG A 79 -11.33 -1.48 10.54
C ARG A 79 -10.62 -0.99 9.28
N PHE A 80 -10.25 -1.92 8.42
CA PHE A 80 -9.69 -1.61 7.11
C PHE A 80 -10.78 -1.09 6.16
N VAL A 81 -10.43 -0.09 5.37
CA VAL A 81 -11.27 0.55 4.37
C VAL A 81 -10.49 0.62 3.06
N ALA A 82 -11.08 0.11 1.99
CA ALA A 82 -10.51 0.23 0.66
C ALA A 82 -10.74 1.64 0.12
N ASP A 83 -9.66 2.32 -0.24
CA ASP A 83 -9.70 3.66 -0.86
C ASP A 83 -9.92 3.57 -2.37
N THR A 84 -9.65 2.40 -2.94
CA THR A 84 -9.86 2.08 -4.36
C THR A 84 -10.35 0.64 -4.51
N GLU A 85 -10.84 0.30 -5.69
CA GLU A 85 -11.26 -1.08 -6.02
C GLU A 85 -10.14 -2.11 -5.79
N LEU A 86 -8.88 -1.73 -6.00
CA LEU A 86 -7.72 -2.61 -5.79
C LEU A 86 -7.64 -3.13 -4.35
N GLY A 87 -8.00 -2.29 -3.36
CA GLY A 87 -7.93 -2.65 -1.95
C GLY A 87 -9.14 -3.38 -1.40
N ARG A 88 -10.22 -3.53 -2.18
CA ARG A 88 -11.46 -4.16 -1.69
C ARG A 88 -11.25 -5.60 -1.21
N PRO A 89 -10.56 -6.49 -1.96
CA PRO A 89 -10.35 -7.87 -1.51
C PRO A 89 -9.57 -7.93 -0.19
N ASP A 90 -8.56 -7.08 -0.04
CA ASP A 90 -7.73 -7.01 1.17
C ASP A 90 -8.53 -6.47 2.36
N ALA A 91 -9.30 -5.40 2.16
CA ALA A 91 -10.17 -4.86 3.21
C ALA A 91 -11.20 -5.90 3.70
N GLU A 92 -11.86 -6.60 2.78
CA GLU A 92 -12.83 -7.64 3.13
C GLU A 92 -12.17 -8.83 3.82
N GLY A 93 -11.01 -9.27 3.35
CA GLY A 93 -10.27 -10.39 3.93
C GLY A 93 -9.76 -10.08 5.34
N TRP A 94 -9.07 -8.95 5.51
CA TRP A 94 -8.45 -8.58 6.79
C TRP A 94 -9.49 -8.18 7.85
N ASN A 95 -10.64 -7.65 7.45
CA ASN A 95 -11.73 -7.39 8.39
C ASN A 95 -12.44 -8.67 8.86
N LYS A 96 -12.34 -9.78 8.11
CA LYS A 96 -12.88 -11.09 8.52
C LYS A 96 -11.94 -11.85 9.44
N ASP A 97 -10.64 -11.57 9.38
CA ASP A 97 -9.66 -12.18 10.28
C ASP A 97 -9.61 -11.42 11.63
N PRO A 98 -10.09 -12.02 12.73
CA PRO A 98 -10.13 -11.36 14.02
C PRO A 98 -8.74 -11.09 14.60
N ALA A 99 -7.72 -11.88 14.25
CA ALA A 99 -6.37 -11.68 14.75
C ALA A 99 -5.73 -10.45 14.11
N ILE A 100 -5.88 -10.29 12.79
CA ILE A 100 -5.38 -9.11 12.06
C ILE A 100 -6.08 -7.84 12.56
N LEU A 101 -7.41 -7.88 12.68
CA LEU A 101 -8.18 -6.72 13.09
C LEU A 101 -7.91 -6.31 14.56
N ALA A 102 -7.73 -7.29 15.45
CA ALA A 102 -7.34 -7.03 16.84
C ALA A 102 -5.95 -6.41 16.93
N ASP A 103 -4.97 -6.93 16.18
CA ASP A 103 -3.62 -6.36 16.17
C ASP A 103 -3.61 -4.92 15.64
N ALA A 104 -4.33 -4.63 14.57
CA ALA A 104 -4.43 -3.28 14.02
C ALA A 104 -5.06 -2.30 15.02
N ARG A 105 -6.09 -2.72 15.77
CA ARG A 105 -6.71 -1.91 16.84
C ARG A 105 -5.76 -1.65 18.00
N ALA A 106 -4.92 -2.63 18.35
CA ALA A 106 -3.92 -2.50 19.41
C ALA A 106 -2.73 -1.59 19.03
N ALA A 107 -2.62 -1.18 17.76
CA ALA A 107 -1.51 -0.35 17.30
C ALA A 107 -1.47 1.05 17.93
N VAL A 108 -2.61 1.58 18.43
CA VAL A 108 -2.63 2.86 19.16
C VAL A 108 -1.80 2.78 20.44
N ASP A 109 -1.83 1.66 21.14
CA ASP A 109 -1.04 1.48 22.36
C ASP A 109 0.45 1.33 22.04
N ARG A 110 0.78 0.73 20.90
CA ARG A 110 2.15 0.73 20.37
C ARG A 110 2.63 2.14 20.04
N CYS A 111 1.78 3.00 19.48
CA CYS A 111 2.10 4.42 19.30
C CYS A 111 2.42 5.10 20.65
N ARG A 112 1.56 4.95 21.65
CA ARG A 112 1.80 5.52 23.00
C ARG A 112 3.11 5.05 23.59
N HIS A 113 3.42 3.76 23.46
CA HIS A 113 4.68 3.18 23.91
C HIS A 113 5.88 3.83 23.23
N ASN A 114 5.79 4.07 21.92
CA ASN A 114 6.87 4.66 21.13
C ASN A 114 7.02 6.17 21.34
N TYR A 115 6.01 6.87 21.85
CA TYR A 115 6.06 8.33 22.04
C TYR A 115 7.30 8.76 22.84
N GLY A 116 7.60 8.08 23.96
CA GLY A 116 8.79 8.37 24.76
C GLY A 116 10.14 7.97 24.13
N ALA A 117 10.13 7.22 23.02
CA ALA A 117 11.33 6.87 22.26
C ALA A 117 11.55 7.78 21.04
N VAL A 118 10.47 8.38 20.51
CA VAL A 118 10.51 9.31 19.37
C VAL A 118 10.59 10.76 19.83
N GLU A 119 10.19 11.08 21.07
CA GLU A 119 10.51 12.34 21.74
C GLU A 119 12.04 12.50 21.89
N PRO A 120 12.68 13.45 21.18
CA PRO A 120 14.09 13.77 21.34
C PRO A 120 14.26 15.10 22.09
N PHE A 121 14.90 15.06 23.27
CA PHE A 121 15.59 16.17 23.98
C PHE A 121 14.84 17.49 24.24
#